data_AF-A0A4V1ACQ8-F1
#
_entry.id   AF-A0A4V1ACQ8-F1
#
_cell.length_a   1.000
_cell.length_b   1.000
_cell.length_c   1.000
_cell.angle_alpha   90.00
_cell.angle_beta   90.00
_cell.angle_gamma   90.00
#
_symmetry.space_group_name_H-M   'P 1'
#
loop_
_entity.id
_entity.type
_entity.pdbx_description
1 polymer ?
#
loop_
_entity_poly.entity_id
_entity_poly.type
_entity_poly.pdbx_seq_one_letter_code
_entity_poly.pdbx_strand_id
1 'polypeptide(L)'
;MTMDSVIAGSNDIFPALMSGLEIEFGGGGLQALARHFIEAESADFHWEARSGERWLGRFEGLDDAGEERDRVAIIGCLDAHWFVAVAIVDGEGEVDRISGLRRFESVWDAQEAYSAAR
;
A
#
# COMPACT_ATOMS: atom_id res chain seq x y z
N MET A 1 6.30 -0.88 -28.43
CA MET A 1 5.17 -0.91 -27.48
C MET A 1 5.79 -0.67 -26.12
N THR A 2 5.60 0.53 -25.58
CA THR A 2 6.37 1.13 -24.49
C THR A 2 6.11 0.43 -23.16
N MET A 3 7.13 -0.25 -22.63
CA MET A 3 7.22 -0.64 -21.22
C MET A 3 7.87 0.50 -20.45
N ASP A 4 7.13 1.58 -20.25
CA ASP A 4 7.53 2.67 -19.35
C ASP A 4 6.51 2.76 -18.22
N SER A 5 6.52 1.77 -17.33
CA SER A 5 6.14 2.04 -15.94
C SER A 5 7.42 2.41 -15.23
N VAL A 6 7.74 3.70 -15.25
CA VAL A 6 8.65 4.31 -14.29
C VAL A 6 8.08 3.96 -12.92
N ILE A 7 8.73 3.03 -12.21
CA ILE A 7 8.55 2.93 -10.77
C ILE A 7 9.12 4.25 -10.25
N ALA A 8 8.23 5.22 -10.02
CA ALA A 8 8.59 6.44 -9.33
C ALA A 8 9.27 6.01 -8.03
N GLY A 9 10.40 6.65 -7.69
CA GLY A 9 11.26 6.22 -6.59
C GLY A 9 10.47 5.85 -5.33
N SER A 10 10.96 4.85 -4.59
CA SER A 10 10.37 4.32 -3.36
C SER A 10 9.77 5.42 -2.48
N ASN A 11 8.44 5.49 -2.41
CA ASN A 11 7.72 6.40 -1.51
C ASN A 11 7.63 5.79 -0.10
N ASP A 12 8.78 5.44 0.48
CA ASP A 12 8.80 4.88 1.82
C ASP A 12 8.49 6.00 2.83
N ILE A 13 7.25 6.01 3.33
CA ILE A 13 6.75 7.01 4.28
C ILE A 13 7.15 6.69 5.73
N PHE A 14 7.75 5.52 5.99
CA PHE A 14 8.14 5.09 7.33
C PHE A 14 9.09 6.08 8.03
N PRO A 15 10.13 6.64 7.38
CA PRO A 15 10.99 7.64 8.01
C PRO A 15 10.25 8.92 8.41
N ALA A 16 9.25 9.34 7.63
CA ALA A 16 8.43 10.49 7.94
C ALA A 16 7.52 10.23 9.15
N LEU A 17 6.90 9.06 9.22
CA LEU A 17 6.13 8.61 10.40
C LEU A 17 7.02 8.61 11.65
N MET A 18 8.21 8.02 11.58
CA MET A 18 9.16 7.98 12.69
C MET A 18 9.56 9.38 13.16
N SER A 19 9.76 10.31 12.23
CA SER A 19 10.10 11.71 12.55
C SER A 19 8.93 12.43 13.23
N GLY A 20 7.68 12.21 12.78
CA GLY A 20 6.49 12.73 13.44
C GLY A 20 6.32 12.20 14.86
N LEU A 21 6.51 10.89 15.05
CA LEU A 21 6.43 10.27 16.36
C LEU A 21 7.53 10.77 17.32
N GLU A 22 8.75 11.05 16.82
CA GLU A 22 9.82 11.61 17.65
C GLU A 22 9.50 13.03 18.11
N ILE A 23 8.90 13.85 17.24
CA ILE A 23 8.43 15.19 17.59
C ILE A 23 7.34 15.13 18.66
N GLU A 24 6.40 14.19 18.54
CA GLU A 24 5.24 14.11 19.43
C GLU A 24 5.51 13.40 20.76
N PHE A 25 6.37 12.37 20.78
CA PHE A 25 6.54 11.47 21.92
C PHE A 25 7.97 11.42 22.49
N GLY A 26 8.98 12.01 21.83
CA GLY A 26 10.38 12.03 22.30
C GLY A 26 11.15 10.71 22.11
N GLY A 27 12.37 10.64 22.67
CA GLY A 27 13.33 9.57 22.38
C GLY A 27 13.15 8.26 23.17
N GLY A 28 12.75 7.19 22.47
CA GLY A 28 12.85 5.80 22.92
C GLY A 28 11.57 4.97 22.74
N GLY A 29 11.65 3.80 22.06
CA GLY A 29 10.52 2.87 21.89
C GLY A 29 9.59 3.14 20.69
N LEU A 30 9.89 4.17 19.89
CA LEU A 30 9.03 4.63 18.80
C LEU A 30 8.83 3.60 17.68
N GLN A 31 9.78 2.70 17.45
CA GLN A 31 9.65 1.71 16.38
C GLN A 31 8.51 0.70 16.64
N ALA A 32 8.33 0.28 17.88
CA ALA A 32 7.20 -0.58 18.25
C ALA A 32 5.87 0.16 18.11
N LEU A 33 5.84 1.44 18.48
CA LEU A 33 4.67 2.30 18.33
C LEU A 33 4.32 2.54 16.85
N ALA A 34 5.30 2.87 16.01
CA ALA A 34 5.14 3.03 14.57
C ALA A 34 4.58 1.76 13.92
N ARG A 35 5.11 0.59 14.31
CA ARG A 35 4.61 -0.69 13.83
C ARG A 35 3.17 -0.94 14.25
N HIS A 36 2.78 -0.55 15.46
CA HIS A 36 1.39 -0.64 15.91
C HIS A 36 0.45 0.25 15.10
N PHE A 37 0.86 1.49 14.77
CA PHE A 37 0.08 2.36 13.87
C PHE A 37 -0.09 1.74 12.49
N ILE A 38 1.01 1.24 11.89
CA ILE A 38 0.96 0.59 10.57
C ILE A 38 0.07 -0.65 10.58
N GLU A 39 0.06 -1.42 11.67
CA GLU A 39 -0.79 -2.59 11.78
C GLU A 39 -2.26 -2.21 11.97
N ALA A 40 -2.54 -1.12 12.71
CA ALA A 40 -3.89 -0.61 12.93
C ALA A 40 -4.51 0.03 11.68
N GLU A 41 -3.72 0.77 10.91
CA GLU A 41 -4.14 1.54 9.73
C GLU A 41 -3.51 0.95 8.45
N SER A 42 -3.45 -0.38 8.39
CA SER A 42 -2.69 -1.08 7.35
C SER A 42 -3.17 -0.76 5.94
N ALA A 43 -4.45 -0.45 5.71
CA ALA A 43 -4.93 -0.09 4.39
C ALA A 43 -4.33 1.26 3.95
N ASP A 44 -4.46 2.28 4.79
CA ASP A 44 -4.01 3.64 4.53
C ASP A 44 -2.50 3.71 4.35
N PHE A 45 -1.72 3.11 5.25
CA PHE A 45 -0.26 3.13 5.15
C PHE A 45 0.27 2.49 3.86
N HIS A 46 -0.32 1.39 3.40
CA HIS A 46 0.12 0.74 2.16
C HIS A 46 -0.43 1.47 0.92
N TRP A 47 -1.60 2.10 1.02
CA TRP A 47 -2.08 2.97 -0.03
C TRP A 47 -1.16 4.16 -0.21
N GLU A 48 -0.80 4.87 0.86
CA GLU A 48 0.10 6.03 0.78
C GLU A 48 1.53 5.66 0.36
N ALA A 49 2.03 4.49 0.78
CA ALA A 49 3.37 4.02 0.40
C ALA A 49 3.46 3.43 -1.02
N ARG A 50 2.35 3.37 -1.77
CA ARG A 50 2.33 2.78 -3.11
C ARG A 50 3.16 3.62 -4.09
N SER A 51 3.89 2.94 -4.97
CA SER A 51 4.63 3.54 -6.08
C SER A 51 4.07 3.13 -7.45
N GLY A 52 3.09 2.22 -7.48
CA GLY A 52 2.43 1.78 -8.71
C GLY A 52 1.05 1.18 -8.46
N GLU A 53 0.16 1.40 -9.42
CA GLU A 53 -1.23 0.95 -9.41
C GLU A 53 -1.59 0.24 -10.73
N ARG A 54 -2.40 -0.82 -10.63
CA ARG A 54 -2.96 -1.52 -11.78
C ARG A 54 -4.39 -1.93 -11.50
N TRP A 55 -5.32 -1.31 -12.23
CA TRP A 55 -6.74 -1.65 -12.16
C TRP A 55 -6.98 -3.13 -12.53
N LEU A 56 -7.75 -3.83 -11.70
CA LEU A 56 -8.11 -5.24 -11.84
C LEU A 56 -9.59 -5.43 -12.20
N GLY A 57 -10.38 -4.36 -12.17
CA GLY A 57 -11.81 -4.36 -12.45
C GLY A 57 -12.64 -3.97 -11.23
N ARG A 58 -13.94 -3.80 -11.46
CA ARG A 58 -14.90 -3.44 -10.41
C ARG A 58 -14.94 -4.50 -9.31
N PHE A 59 -15.14 -4.05 -8.08
CA PHE A 59 -15.46 -4.88 -6.94
C PHE A 59 -16.98 -5.05 -6.84
N GLU A 60 -17.46 -6.25 -7.13
CA GLU A 60 -18.86 -6.62 -6.98
C GLU A 60 -19.07 -7.18 -5.56
N GLY A 61 -19.42 -6.31 -4.62
CA GLY A 61 -19.76 -6.70 -3.25
C GLY A 61 -21.13 -7.39 -3.17
N LEU A 62 -21.37 -8.14 -2.08
CA LEU A 62 -22.67 -8.76 -1.82
C LEU A 62 -23.76 -7.74 -1.44
N ASP A 63 -23.35 -6.55 -0.99
CA ASP A 63 -24.19 -5.42 -0.57
C ASP A 63 -24.03 -4.28 -1.57
N ASP A 64 -24.34 -4.54 -2.84
CA ASP A 64 -24.31 -3.53 -3.90
C ASP A 64 -25.46 -2.52 -3.70
N ALA A 65 -25.30 -1.67 -2.69
CA ALA A 65 -26.11 -0.47 -2.48
C ALA A 65 -25.78 0.64 -3.49
N GLY A 66 -25.09 0.32 -4.59
CA GLY A 66 -24.73 1.24 -5.66
C GLY A 66 -23.40 1.97 -5.46
N GLU A 67 -22.59 1.58 -4.47
CA GLU A 67 -21.26 2.15 -4.27
C GLU A 67 -20.27 1.56 -5.28
N GLU A 68 -19.77 2.42 -6.18
CA GLU A 68 -18.80 2.02 -7.18
C GLU A 68 -17.44 1.84 -6.51
N ARG A 69 -17.02 0.58 -6.36
CA ARG A 69 -15.70 0.24 -5.82
C ARG A 69 -14.87 -0.48 -6.87
N ASP A 70 -13.58 -0.20 -6.88
CA ASP A 70 -12.62 -0.80 -7.79
C ASP A 70 -11.62 -1.68 -7.05
N ARG A 71 -11.16 -2.74 -7.73
CA ARG A 71 -10.00 -3.53 -7.30
C ARG A 71 -8.77 -3.00 -8.00
N VAL A 72 -7.75 -2.67 -7.22
CA VAL A 72 -6.48 -2.15 -7.71
C VAL A 72 -5.34 -2.95 -7.11
N ALA A 73 -4.52 -3.58 -7.95
CA ALA A 73 -3.26 -4.10 -7.48
C ALA A 73 -2.32 -2.92 -7.21
N ILE A 74 -1.63 -2.95 -6.07
CA ILE A 74 -0.64 -1.95 -5.69
C ILE A 74 0.72 -2.61 -5.44
N ILE A 75 1.78 -1.87 -5.75
CA ILE A 75 3.17 -2.19 -5.40
C ILE A 75 3.78 -0.95 -4.74
N GLY A 76 4.60 -1.15 -3.72
CA GLY A 76 5.30 -0.06 -3.03
C GLY A 76 6.39 -0.56 -2.11
N CYS A 77 6.92 0.33 -1.30
CA CYS A 77 7.92 0.01 -0.28
C CYS A 77 7.54 0.69 1.03
N LEU A 78 7.57 -0.08 2.12
CA LEU A 78 7.23 0.42 3.46
C LEU A 78 8.11 -0.28 4.49
N ASP A 79 8.72 0.50 5.38
CA ASP A 79 9.66 -0.01 6.40
C ASP A 79 10.80 -0.81 5.74
N ALA A 80 11.38 -0.27 4.66
CA ALA A 80 12.43 -0.90 3.84
C ALA A 80 12.08 -2.25 3.17
N HIS A 81 10.81 -2.68 3.15
CA HIS A 81 10.38 -3.88 2.44
C HIS A 81 9.46 -3.53 1.27
N TRP A 82 9.71 -4.15 0.11
CA TRP A 82 8.77 -4.09 -1.00
C TRP A 82 7.49 -4.84 -0.64
N PHE A 83 6.35 -4.34 -1.10
CA PHE A 83 5.08 -5.02 -0.91
C PHE A 83 4.23 -5.05 -2.18
N VAL A 84 3.34 -6.05 -2.24
CA VAL A 84 2.26 -6.14 -3.22
C VAL A 84 0.97 -6.45 -2.49
N ALA A 85 -0.12 -5.76 -2.82
CA ALA A 85 -1.45 -6.02 -2.29
C ALA A 85 -2.53 -5.75 -3.35
N VAL A 86 -3.77 -6.16 -3.06
CA VAL A 86 -4.97 -5.72 -3.79
C VAL A 86 -5.78 -4.81 -2.87
N ALA A 87 -5.91 -3.55 -3.26
CA ALA A 87 -6.73 -2.55 -2.63
C ALA A 87 -8.15 -2.58 -3.20
N ILE A 88 -9.14 -2.35 -2.33
CA ILE A 88 -10.50 -1.97 -2.71
C ILE A 88 -10.58 -0.47 -2.49
N VAL A 89 -10.92 0.26 -3.54
CA VAL A 89 -10.93 1.72 -3.57
C VAL A 89 -12.34 2.16 -3.91
N ASP A 90 -12.83 3.20 -3.25
CA ASP A 90 -14.14 3.78 -3.55
C ASP A 90 -14.10 4.70 -4.79
N GLY A 91 -15.26 5.28 -5.12
CA GLY A 91 -15.40 6.20 -6.25
C GLY A 91 -14.70 7.56 -6.05
N GLU A 92 -14.23 7.88 -4.85
CA GLU A 92 -13.50 9.10 -4.53
C GLU A 92 -11.97 8.89 -4.55
N GLY A 93 -11.53 7.63 -4.64
CA GLY A 93 -10.10 7.27 -4.67
C GLY A 93 -9.52 6.92 -3.31
N GLU A 94 -10.37 6.76 -2.29
CA GLU A 94 -9.98 6.39 -0.93
C GLU A 94 -9.96 4.87 -0.78
N VAL A 95 -8.99 4.36 -0.02
CA VAL A 95 -8.84 2.93 0.21
C VAL A 95 -9.80 2.46 1.32
N ASP A 96 -10.69 1.53 1.00
CA ASP A 96 -11.55 0.90 2.00
C ASP A 96 -10.76 -0.15 2.81
N ARG A 97 -10.00 -0.98 2.08
CA ARG A 97 -9.27 -2.13 2.63
C ARG A 97 -8.26 -2.67 1.63
N ILE A 98 -7.29 -3.40 2.16
CA ILE A 98 -6.34 -4.19 1.37
C ILE A 98 -6.47 -5.68 1.67
N SER A 99 -6.09 -6.51 0.71
CA SER A 99 -6.03 -7.96 0.84
C SER A 99 -4.83 -8.52 0.07
N GLY A 100 -4.43 -9.76 0.38
CA GLY A 100 -3.33 -10.42 -0.32
C GLY A 100 -1.96 -9.75 -0.16
N LEU A 101 -1.77 -9.00 0.94
CA LEU A 101 -0.51 -8.32 1.24
C LEU A 101 0.64 -9.34 1.33
N ARG A 102 1.66 -9.15 0.50
CA ARG A 102 2.91 -9.91 0.49
C ARG A 102 4.08 -8.96 0.54
N ARG A 103 5.13 -9.32 1.29
CA ARG A 103 6.36 -8.54 1.43
C ARG A 103 7.54 -9.25 0.76
N PHE A 104 8.47 -8.48 0.22
CA PHE A 104 9.62 -8.95 -0.54
C PHE A 104 10.85 -8.09 -0.20
N GLU A 105 12.02 -8.71 -0.17
CA GLU A 105 13.31 -8.00 -0.06
C GLU A 105 13.78 -7.45 -1.42
N SER A 106 13.23 -7.99 -2.50
CA SER A 106 13.65 -7.71 -3.87
C SER A 106 12.54 -7.02 -4.65
N VAL A 107 12.89 -5.92 -5.31
CA VAL A 107 11.99 -5.24 -6.25
C VAL A 107 11.57 -6.15 -7.40
N TRP A 108 12.43 -7.09 -7.82
CA TRP A 108 12.14 -8.01 -8.91
C TRP A 108 11.03 -9.00 -8.55
N ASP A 109 11.12 -9.59 -7.35
CA ASP A 109 10.12 -10.55 -6.86
C ASP A 109 8.77 -9.85 -6.63
N ALA A 110 8.82 -8.62 -6.10
CA ALA A 110 7.63 -7.78 -5.95
C ALA A 110 7.00 -7.46 -7.31
N GLN A 111 7.81 -7.12 -8.32
CA GLN A 111 7.31 -6.80 -9.65
C GLN A 111 6.66 -8.01 -10.33
N GLU A 112 7.24 -9.19 -10.22
CA GLU A 112 6.65 -10.44 -10.74
C GLU A 112 5.31 -10.73 -10.05
N ALA A 113 5.30 -10.65 -8.72
CA ALA A 113 4.11 -10.84 -7.91
C ALA A 113 2.99 -9.81 -8.24
N TYR A 114 3.37 -8.59 -8.53
CA TYR A 114 2.49 -7.49 -8.92
C TYR A 114 1.88 -7.70 -10.30
N SER A 115 2.66 -8.12 -11.29
CA SER A 115 2.16 -8.47 -12.63
C SER A 115 1.20 -9.67 -12.60
N ALA A 116 1.36 -10.59 -11.65
CA ALA A 116 0.51 -11.75 -11.48
C ALA A 116 -0.79 -11.50 -10.69
N ALA A 117 -0.93 -10.37 -9.99
CA ALA A 117 -2.09 -10.09 -9.11
C ALA A 117 -3.43 -10.03 -9.88
N ARG A 118 -4.52 -10.41 -9.22
CA ARG A 118 -5.89 -10.53 -9.77
C ARG A 118 -6.94 -10.08 -8.79
#